data_AF-A0A060BZI6-F1
#
_entry.id   AF-A0A060BZI6-F1
#
_cell.length_a   1.000
_cell.length_b   1.000
_cell.length_c   1.000
_cell.angle_alpha   90.00
_cell.angle_beta   90.00
_cell.angle_gamma   90.00
#
_symmetry.space_group_name_H-M   'P 1'
#
loop_
_entity.id
_entity.type
_entity.pdbx_description
1 polymer ?
#
loop_
_entity_poly.entity_id
_entity_poly.type
_entity_poly.pdbx_seq_one_letter_code
_entity_poly.pdbx_strand_id
1 'polypeptide(L)'
;MRYMCLTGPTFTGVGTEYAALLDVARNLVRRGVAAVVAPQLRVSQPAWLAFCQTLYTGLTKMQPIDGAIVDARQAMAQESDDLGWGAPVFFSRCVDGYLFDDGTLPDAPLPEDHQARVTSRLNSLRIRTASRETMSEWSQGLNPRRGDR
;
A
#
# COMPACT_ATOMS: atom_id res chain seq x y z
N MET A 1 -7.56 4.69 5.16
CA MET A 1 -6.35 3.90 4.85
C MET A 1 -5.72 4.43 3.55
N ARG A 2 -4.52 5.00 3.63
CA ARG A 2 -3.77 5.59 2.51
C ARG A 2 -2.79 4.55 1.97
N TYR A 3 -2.73 4.35 0.66
CA TYR A 3 -1.85 3.37 0.03
C TYR A 3 -0.54 4.01 -0.44
N MET A 4 0.59 3.32 -0.27
CA MET A 4 1.91 3.68 -0.79
C MET A 4 2.39 2.67 -1.83
N CYS A 5 2.97 3.15 -2.93
CA CYS A 5 3.60 2.30 -3.94
C CYS A 5 5.12 2.57 -3.99
N LEU A 6 5.92 1.51 -4.02
CA LEU A 6 7.37 1.58 -4.16
C LEU A 6 7.76 0.86 -5.45
N THR A 7 8.36 1.57 -6.40
CA THR A 7 8.90 0.95 -7.62
C THR A 7 10.38 0.66 -7.40
N GLY A 8 10.76 -0.62 -7.32
CA GLY A 8 12.16 -1.03 -7.20
C GLY A 8 12.87 -1.10 -8.56
N PRO A 9 14.21 -1.08 -8.58
CA PRO A 9 14.97 -1.33 -9.80
C PRO A 9 14.97 -2.83 -10.13
N THR A 10 13.96 -3.32 -10.84
CA THR A 10 14.07 -4.64 -11.50
C THR A 10 14.95 -4.47 -12.74
N PHE A 11 16.22 -4.82 -12.63
CA PHE A 11 17.21 -4.65 -13.68
C PHE A 11 17.20 -5.84 -14.66
N THR A 12 16.64 -5.64 -15.87
CA THR A 12 16.89 -6.51 -17.05
C THR A 12 17.05 -5.75 -18.39
N GLY A 13 17.07 -4.40 -18.42
CA GLY A 13 17.10 -3.61 -19.66
C GLY A 13 18.01 -2.37 -19.65
N VAL A 14 18.39 -1.90 -20.85
CA VAL A 14 19.31 -0.76 -21.08
C VAL A 14 18.52 0.55 -21.23
N GLY A 15 18.77 1.50 -20.33
CA GLY A 15 19.06 2.89 -20.70
C GLY A 15 17.96 3.83 -21.21
N THR A 16 16.66 3.67 -20.89
CA THR A 16 15.64 4.75 -21.10
C THR A 16 14.46 4.74 -20.11
N GLU A 17 14.46 3.88 -19.08
CA GLU A 17 13.21 3.52 -18.35
C GLU A 17 12.91 4.35 -17.08
N TYR A 18 13.87 5.08 -16.52
CA TYR A 18 13.63 5.82 -15.26
C TYR A 18 12.64 6.98 -15.39
N ALA A 19 12.60 7.64 -16.56
CA ALA A 19 11.60 8.67 -16.84
C ALA A 19 10.17 8.10 -16.81
N ALA A 20 9.98 6.88 -17.32
CA ALA A 20 8.69 6.20 -17.28
C ALA A 20 8.26 5.88 -15.84
N LEU A 21 9.19 5.53 -14.94
CA LEU A 21 8.87 5.32 -13.52
C LEU A 21 8.35 6.60 -12.86
N LEU A 22 8.95 7.76 -13.17
CA LEU A 22 8.48 9.05 -12.65
C LEU A 22 7.10 9.42 -13.21
N ASP A 23 6.83 9.14 -14.49
CA ASP A 23 5.51 9.36 -15.10
C ASP A 23 4.43 8.46 -14.49
N VAL A 24 4.75 7.18 -14.25
CA VAL A 24 3.86 6.24 -13.56
C VAL A 24 3.59 6.72 -12.14
N ALA A 25 4.61 7.10 -11.39
CA ALA A 25 4.46 7.61 -10.02
C ALA A 25 3.57 8.85 -9.96
N ARG A 26 3.80 9.83 -10.85
CA ARG A 26 2.93 11.02 -10.98
C ARG A 26 1.49 10.64 -11.27
N ASN A 27 1.25 9.72 -12.20
CA ASN A 27 -0.10 9.28 -12.55
C ASN A 27 -0.79 8.53 -11.40
N LEU A 28 -0.07 7.71 -10.64
CA LEU A 28 -0.61 7.00 -9.48
C LEU A 28 -1.08 7.97 -8.38
N VAL A 29 -0.28 9.00 -8.06
CA VAL A 29 -0.69 10.02 -7.09
C VAL A 29 -1.91 10.81 -7.58
N ARG A 30 -1.94 11.17 -8.86
CA ARG A 30 -3.11 11.83 -9.49
C ARG A 30 -4.37 10.96 -9.44
N ARG A 31 -4.23 9.63 -9.48
CA ARG A 31 -5.33 8.65 -9.41
C ARG A 31 -5.71 8.21 -7.99
N GLY A 32 -5.11 8.80 -6.96
CA GLY A 32 -5.54 8.61 -5.57
C GLY A 32 -4.64 7.74 -4.71
N VAL A 33 -3.48 7.28 -5.23
CA VAL A 33 -2.42 6.75 -4.35
C VAL A 33 -1.89 7.90 -3.49
N ALA A 34 -1.71 7.66 -2.19
CA ALA A 34 -1.39 8.74 -1.26
C ALA A 34 0.05 9.21 -1.40
N ALA A 35 0.96 8.25 -1.61
CA ALA A 35 2.36 8.53 -1.85
C ALA A 35 3.02 7.44 -2.73
N VAL A 36 4.01 7.84 -3.52
CA VAL A 36 4.80 6.96 -4.38
C VAL A 36 6.26 7.36 -4.33
N VAL A 37 7.15 6.37 -4.21
CA VAL A 37 8.60 6.56 -4.37
C VAL A 37 9.05 5.85 -5.64
N ALA A 38 9.78 6.57 -6.49
CA ALA A 38 10.35 6.05 -7.73
C ALA A 38 11.78 6.57 -7.93
N PRO A 39 12.76 5.71 -8.29
CA PRO A 39 14.12 6.14 -8.58
C PRO A 39 14.19 6.88 -9.93
N GLN A 40 14.96 7.97 -10.00
CA GLN A 40 15.21 8.73 -11.25
C GLN A 40 16.49 8.32 -11.99
N LEU A 41 17.33 7.51 -11.35
CA LEU A 41 18.60 7.00 -11.90
C LEU A 41 18.93 5.63 -11.28
N ARG A 42 20.02 5.00 -11.74
CA ARG A 42 20.44 3.68 -11.25
C ARG A 42 20.85 3.73 -9.77
N VAL A 43 20.32 2.78 -9.00
CA VAL A 43 20.67 2.55 -7.59
C VAL A 43 21.22 1.14 -7.47
N SER A 44 22.28 0.98 -6.68
CA SER A 44 22.81 -0.34 -6.33
C SER A 44 21.82 -1.12 -5.46
N GLN A 45 21.81 -2.44 -5.57
CA GLN A 45 20.89 -3.27 -4.79
C GLN A 45 21.08 -3.13 -3.26
N PRO A 46 22.32 -3.08 -2.71
CA PRO A 46 22.52 -2.84 -1.28
C PRO A 46 21.95 -1.50 -0.81
N ALA A 47 22.23 -0.40 -1.52
CA ALA A 47 21.69 0.92 -1.17
C ALA A 47 20.16 0.93 -1.22
N TRP A 48 19.54 0.32 -2.23
CA TRP A 48 18.08 0.23 -2.30
C TRP A 48 17.48 -0.61 -1.16
N LEU A 49 18.16 -1.68 -0.73
CA LEU A 49 17.72 -2.47 0.40
C LEU A 49 17.78 -1.67 1.71
N ALA A 50 18.88 -0.93 1.95
CA ALA A 50 19.02 -0.02 3.08
C ALA A 50 17.93 1.06 3.09
N PHE A 51 17.63 1.63 1.91
CA PHE A 51 16.51 2.56 1.74
C PHE A 51 15.18 1.94 2.18
N CYS A 52 14.84 0.75 1.67
CA CYS A 52 13.57 0.08 1.98
C CYS A 52 13.46 -0.23 3.47
N GLN A 53 14.50 -0.78 4.08
CA GLN A 53 14.51 -1.16 5.49
C GLN A 53 14.27 0.05 6.40
N THR A 54 15.01 1.14 6.18
CA THR A 54 14.86 2.36 6.98
C THR A 54 13.51 3.02 6.74
N LEU A 55 13.06 3.14 5.49
CA LEU A 55 11.77 3.73 5.16
C LEU A 55 10.62 2.97 5.84
N TYR A 56 10.58 1.64 5.69
CA TYR A 56 9.51 0.85 6.30
C TYR A 56 9.59 0.86 7.82
N THR A 57 10.79 0.91 8.41
CA THR A 57 10.96 1.06 9.87
C THR A 57 10.45 2.42 10.38
N GLY A 58 10.62 3.49 9.61
CA GLY A 58 10.05 4.80 9.97
C GLY A 58 8.52 4.79 9.91
N LEU A 59 7.97 4.13 8.89
CA LEU A 59 6.52 3.98 8.72
C LEU A 59 5.87 3.17 9.83
N THR A 60 6.51 2.10 10.32
CA THR A 60 5.98 1.33 11.47
C THR A 60 5.99 2.14 12.76
N LYS A 61 6.83 3.18 12.86
CA LYS A 61 6.86 4.14 13.96
C LYS A 61 5.91 5.32 13.77
N MET A 62 5.05 5.29 12.74
CA MET A 62 4.12 6.37 12.39
C MET A 62 4.82 7.71 12.16
N GLN A 63 6.06 7.70 11.68
CA GLN A 63 6.76 8.93 11.33
C GLN A 63 6.13 9.59 10.10
N PRO A 64 6.21 10.93 10.01
CA PRO A 64 5.98 11.63 8.75
C PRO A 64 6.84 11.01 7.63
N ILE A 65 6.23 10.81 6.47
CA ILE A 65 6.84 10.14 5.33
C ILE A 65 8.09 10.87 4.81
N ASP A 66 8.09 12.20 4.86
CA ASP A 66 9.23 13.04 4.50
C ASP A 66 10.41 12.81 5.45
N GLY A 67 10.16 12.72 6.76
CA GLY A 67 11.17 12.34 7.76
C GLY A 67 11.74 10.95 7.49
N ALA A 68 10.87 9.96 7.27
CA ALA A 68 11.30 8.59 6.97
C ALA A 68 12.11 8.49 5.66
N ILE A 69 11.85 9.36 4.67
CA ILE A 69 12.63 9.44 3.43
C ILE A 69 14.01 10.05 3.66
N VAL A 70 14.12 11.07 4.50
CA VAL A 70 15.41 11.67 4.88
C VAL A 70 16.29 10.61 5.53
N ASP A 71 15.76 9.91 6.53
CA ASP A 71 16.48 8.83 7.22
C ASP A 71 16.88 7.72 6.24
N ALA A 72 15.99 7.35 5.32
CA ALA A 72 16.26 6.33 4.32
C ALA A 72 17.36 6.74 3.32
N ARG A 73 17.41 8.00 2.88
CA ARG A 73 18.49 8.51 2.03
C ARG A 73 19.82 8.57 2.78
N GLN A 74 19.81 8.90 4.07
CA GLN A 74 21.01 8.84 4.90
C GLN A 74 21.54 7.41 5.00
N ALA A 75 20.65 6.43 5.20
CA ALA A 75 21.03 5.02 5.22
C ALA A 75 21.65 4.56 3.88
N MET A 76 21.12 5.01 2.74
CA MET A 76 21.73 4.75 1.43
C MET A 76 23.16 5.28 1.34
N ALA A 77 23.38 6.52 1.80
CA ALA A 77 24.68 7.18 1.74
C ALA A 77 25.73 6.55 2.68
N GLN A 78 25.30 5.81 3.70
CA GLN A 78 26.21 5.02 4.56
C GLN A 78 26.52 3.64 3.98
N GLU A 79 25.62 3.08 3.16
CA GLU A 79 25.77 1.75 2.56
C GLU A 79 26.64 1.76 1.30
N SER A 80 26.69 2.88 0.56
CA SER A 80 27.46 3.00 -0.68
C SER A 80 28.07 4.40 -0.85
N ASP A 81 29.30 4.46 -1.38
CA ASP A 81 29.99 5.69 -1.77
C ASP A 81 29.44 6.30 -3.08
N ASP A 82 28.43 5.67 -3.69
CA ASP A 82 27.78 6.19 -4.89
C ASP A 82 26.79 7.34 -4.59
N LEU A 83 26.49 8.15 -5.62
CA LEU A 83 25.49 9.22 -5.53
C LEU A 83 24.04 8.69 -5.63
N GLY A 84 23.81 7.40 -5.45
CA GLY A 84 22.52 6.74 -5.54
C GLY A 84 21.53 7.21 -4.47
N TRP A 85 22.00 7.79 -3.36
CA TRP A 85 21.15 8.40 -2.33
C TRP A 85 20.25 9.53 -2.87
N GLY A 86 20.67 10.21 -3.95
CA GLY A 86 19.88 11.23 -4.64
C GLY A 86 18.86 10.69 -5.65
N ALA A 87 18.84 9.38 -5.88
CA ALA A 87 17.98 8.75 -6.88
C ALA A 87 16.50 8.65 -6.48
N PRO A 88 16.10 8.34 -5.23
CA PRO A 88 14.69 8.18 -4.90
C PRO A 88 13.96 9.51 -5.01
N VAL A 89 12.97 9.60 -5.90
CA VAL A 89 12.05 10.75 -6.01
C VAL A 89 10.74 10.39 -5.33
N PHE A 90 10.23 11.33 -4.55
CA PHE A 90 9.03 11.18 -3.76
C PHE A 90 7.89 12.01 -4.31
N PHE A 91 6.74 11.37 -4.53
CA PHE A 91 5.50 12.01 -4.93
C PHE A 91 4.47 11.77 -3.84
N SER A 92 3.82 12.82 -3.35
CA SER A 92 2.81 12.71 -2.29
C SER A 92 1.71 13.74 -2.47
N ARG A 93 0.53 13.37 -1.98
CA ARG A 93 -0.62 14.27 -1.80
C ARG A 93 -1.03 14.40 -0.33
N CYS A 94 -0.24 13.84 0.59
CA CYS A 94 -0.44 13.98 2.03
C CYS A 94 0.05 15.36 2.47
N VAL A 95 -0.89 16.25 2.77
CA VAL A 95 -0.60 17.61 3.25
C VAL A 95 0.01 17.58 4.65
N ASP A 96 -0.37 16.59 5.46
CA ASP A 96 0.09 16.38 6.83
C ASP A 96 1.39 15.56 6.93
N GLY A 97 1.83 14.95 5.82
CA GLY A 97 2.98 14.04 5.82
C GLY A 97 2.72 12.66 6.44
N TYR A 98 1.55 12.39 7.03
CA TYR A 98 1.27 11.11 7.69
C TYR A 98 0.56 10.15 6.73
N LEU A 99 1.15 8.97 6.52
CA LEU A 99 0.50 7.90 5.75
C LEU A 99 -0.39 7.02 6.61
N PHE A 100 -0.01 6.82 7.86
CA PHE A 100 -0.67 5.93 8.79
C PHE A 100 -0.93 6.66 10.10
N ASP A 101 -2.05 6.30 10.71
CA ASP A 101 -2.45 6.66 12.06
C ASP A 101 -2.46 5.40 12.94
N ASP A 102 -2.79 5.56 14.21
CA ASP A 102 -2.88 4.46 15.18
C ASP A 102 -4.04 3.48 14.92
N GLY A 103 -4.77 3.65 13.83
CA GLY A 103 -5.86 2.76 13.46
C GLY A 103 -7.11 2.96 14.30
N THR A 104 -7.22 4.07 15.05
CA THR A 104 -8.49 4.46 15.65
C THR A 104 -9.47 4.76 14.53
N LEU A 105 -10.29 3.76 14.18
CA LEU A 105 -11.40 3.96 13.27
C LEU A 105 -12.27 5.07 13.87
N PRO A 106 -12.70 6.06 13.07
CA PRO A 106 -13.68 7.03 13.55
C PRO A 106 -14.89 6.28 14.12
N ASP A 107 -15.42 6.70 15.27
CA ASP A 107 -16.69 6.19 15.81
C ASP A 107 -17.86 6.48 14.85
N ALA A 108 -17.66 7.35 13.86
CA ALA A 108 -18.61 7.59 12.80
C ALA A 108 -18.82 6.33 11.96
N PRO A 109 -20.08 5.91 11.71
CA PRO A 109 -20.35 4.78 10.84
C PRO A 109 -19.73 5.03 9.46
N LEU A 110 -19.15 3.97 8.88
CA LEU A 110 -18.64 4.00 7.51
C LEU A 110 -19.73 4.54 6.56
N PRO A 111 -19.39 5.34 5.54
CA PRO A 111 -20.37 5.78 4.54
C PRO A 111 -21.12 4.57 3.94
N GLU A 112 -22.43 4.71 3.70
CA GLU A 112 -23.31 3.60 3.30
C GLU A 112 -22.82 2.85 2.05
N ASP A 113 -22.23 3.58 1.11
CA ASP A 113 -21.62 3.03 -0.10
C ASP A 113 -20.40 2.14 0.21
N HIS A 114 -19.57 2.52 1.17
CA HIS A 114 -18.49 1.68 1.67
C HIS A 114 -19.02 0.45 2.40
N GLN A 115 -20.04 0.60 3.24
CA GLN A 115 -20.70 -0.53 3.92
C GLN A 115 -21.29 -1.52 2.91
N ALA A 116 -22.01 -1.03 1.90
CA ALA A 116 -22.59 -1.85 0.84
C ALA A 116 -21.52 -2.61 0.05
N ARG A 117 -20.38 -1.97 -0.25
CA ARG A 117 -19.24 -2.62 -0.94
C ARG A 117 -18.59 -3.70 -0.08
N VAL A 118 -18.34 -3.42 1.19
CA VAL A 118 -17.77 -4.40 2.14
C VAL A 118 -18.71 -5.59 2.27
N THR A 119 -20.00 -5.36 2.49
CA THR A 119 -21.02 -6.40 2.59
C THR A 119 -21.14 -7.22 1.30
N SER A 120 -21.17 -6.57 0.14
CA SER A 120 -21.18 -7.25 -1.17
C SER A 120 -19.94 -8.13 -1.35
N ARG A 121 -18.75 -7.63 -0.98
CA ARG A 121 -17.51 -8.39 -1.04
C ARG A 121 -17.54 -9.59 -0.09
N LEU A 122 -17.94 -9.39 1.17
CA LEU A 122 -18.06 -10.46 2.16
C LEU A 122 -19.07 -11.52 1.72
N ASN A 123 -20.21 -11.13 1.17
CA ASN A 123 -21.21 -12.06 0.61
C ASN A 123 -20.62 -12.87 -0.55
N SER A 124 -19.89 -12.23 -1.46
CA SER A 124 -19.23 -12.92 -2.57
C SER A 124 -18.17 -13.92 -2.10
N LEU A 125 -17.45 -13.61 -1.02
CA LEU A 125 -16.45 -14.48 -0.42
C LEU A 125 -17.10 -15.67 0.27
N ARG A 126 -18.15 -15.41 1.08
CA ARG A 126 -18.96 -16.45 1.73
C ARG A 126 -19.49 -17.47 0.72
N ILE A 127 -19.96 -17.06 -0.45
CA ILE A 127 -20.44 -17.98 -1.49
C ILE A 127 -19.29 -18.82 -2.09
N ARG A 128 -18.11 -18.23 -2.25
CA ARG A 128 -16.96 -18.89 -2.89
C ARG A 128 -16.19 -19.83 -1.96
N THR A 129 -16.19 -19.55 -0.67
CA THR A 129 -15.41 -20.30 0.33
C THR A 129 -16.28 -21.15 1.26
N ALA A 130 -17.61 -21.10 1.12
CA ALA A 130 -18.49 -21.94 1.92
C ALA A 130 -18.24 -23.42 1.59
N SER A 131 -17.99 -24.20 2.64
CA SER A 131 -18.04 -25.66 2.57
C SER A 131 -19.44 -26.12 2.16
N ARG A 132 -19.53 -27.32 1.59
CA ARG A 132 -20.81 -27.96 1.25
C ARG A 132 -21.72 -28.12 2.48
N GLU A 133 -21.15 -28.27 3.67
CA GLU A 133 -21.88 -28.26 4.94
C GLU A 133 -22.44 -26.89 5.29
N THR A 134 -21.65 -25.83 5.14
CA THR A 134 -22.08 -24.44 5.39
C THR A 134 -23.22 -24.03 4.45
N MET A 135 -23.16 -24.47 3.18
CA MET A 135 -24.26 -24.26 2.23
C MET A 135 -25.52 -25.05 2.60
N SER A 136 -25.38 -26.24 3.19
CA SER A 136 -26.50 -27.07 3.68
C SER A 136 -27.19 -26.41 4.88
N GLU A 137 -26.45 -25.90 5.86
CA GLU A 137 -27.00 -25.18 7.01
C GLU A 137 -27.76 -23.92 6.59
N TRP A 138 -27.22 -23.14 5.64
CA TRP A 138 -27.91 -21.97 5.11
C TRP A 138 -29.21 -22.35 4.38
N SER A 139 -29.21 -23.47 3.66
CA SER A 139 -30.43 -23.96 3.00
C SER A 139 -31.52 -24.41 3.99
N GLN A 140 -31.12 -24.92 5.17
CA GLN A 140 -32.05 -25.33 6.22
C GLN A 140 -32.63 -24.11 6.96
N GLY A 141 -31.84 -23.07 7.21
CA GLY A 141 -32.31 -21.83 7.83
C GLY A 141 -33.26 -21.00 6.96
N LEU A 142 -33.20 -21.17 5.62
CA LEU A 142 -34.11 -20.53 4.66
C LEU A 142 -35.41 -21.31 4.41
N ASN A 143 -35.61 -22.46 5.06
CA ASN A 143 -36.81 -23.27 4.90
C ASN A 143 -37.81 -23.01 6.05
N PRO A 144 -38.82 -22.14 5.87
CA PRO A 144 -39.77 -21.78 6.93
C PRO A 144 -40.70 -22.92 7.37
N ARG A 145 -40.61 -24.12 6.77
CA ARG A 145 -41.53 -25.26 7.03
C ARG A 145 -41.03 -26.27 8.06
N ARG A 146 -39.94 -26.00 8.79
CA ARG A 146 -39.32 -26.96 9.72
C ARG A 146 -39.33 -26.52 11.20
N GLY A 147 -40.16 -25.54 11.55
CA GLY A 147 -40.31 -25.06 12.91
C GLY A 147 -41.79 -24.94 13.31
N ASP A 148 -42.55 -26.03 13.20
CA ASP A 148 -43.65 -26.34 14.12
C ASP A 148 -44.17 -27.75 13.86
N ARG A 149 -43.76 -28.70 14.70
CA ARG A 149 -44.45 -29.96 15.01
C ARG A 149 -43.79 -30.69 16.17
#